data_AF-A0A6P2RR93-F1
#
_entry.id   AF-A0A6P2RR93-F1
#
_cell.length_a   1.000
_cell.length_b   1.000
_cell.length_c   1.000
_cell.angle_alpha   90.00
_cell.angle_beta   90.00
_cell.angle_gamma   90.00
#
_symmetry.space_group_name_H-M   'P 1'
#
loop_
_entity.id
_entity.type
_entity.pdbx_description
1 polymer ?
#
loop_
_entity_poly.entity_id
_entity_poly.type
_entity_poly.pdbx_seq_one_letter_code
_entity_poly.pdbx_strand_id
1 'polypeptide(L)'
;MTTMFEATLGVALMTMALANSNMQAVRANERSTAIQTGQYMSGLQAGINKFIAQNGDQLSGRTGTGLVDPNGAPITLANPTSPTIAELQKYGFLPMGYTTNNPGNLAFKITITPTNCPGVGCQLPALVESSPYRDVQGNVRNDLLGFAVNAAGFDGGQSLPNNPGTYFSRGASWNLPNTYSGAAGALAMRAGSLTTGYVDTLPFYKTDGSRALTGPMNANGNDVNNVGTLATSTIKNAGDVATNSVTASGRIATSGYSATDLPAGWSGGVRTWDVYAGGTIGAGPSGGASPAAYIRNDGMVVGQNVVGNSSVTGGWLHSTGSAQVDGDLYAAGNQTVNGVLTARNVVNLPALAWAGWGCGGNGITTDPNGQILSCQSGVWKSAGSTHGGAYYYRYTDGACLGPNPETGGCSCPSGKNAYTVITAVGTFMGALTGLTCN
;
A
#
# COMPACT_ATOMS: atom_id res chain seq x y z
N MET A 1 -68.54 14.51 -87.12
CA MET A 1 -68.54 15.25 -85.85
C MET A 1 -68.07 14.41 -84.64
N THR A 2 -67.83 13.12 -84.77
CA THR A 2 -67.45 12.21 -83.67
C THR A 2 -65.96 12.24 -83.29
N THR A 3 -65.06 12.62 -84.19
CA THR A 3 -63.59 12.57 -83.94
C THR A 3 -63.04 13.74 -83.11
N MET A 4 -63.72 14.90 -83.08
CA MET A 4 -63.29 16.07 -82.31
C MET A 4 -63.62 15.97 -80.81
N PHE A 5 -64.67 15.24 -80.44
CA PHE A 5 -65.08 15.05 -79.04
C PHE A 5 -64.22 14.01 -78.31
N GLU A 6 -63.85 12.91 -78.98
CA GLU A 6 -62.94 11.90 -78.41
C GLU A 6 -61.51 12.44 -78.24
N ALA A 7 -61.01 13.24 -79.19
CA ALA A 7 -59.69 13.85 -79.10
C ALA A 7 -59.59 14.88 -77.95
N THR A 8 -60.63 15.70 -77.75
CA THR A 8 -60.65 16.69 -76.65
C THR A 8 -60.82 16.03 -75.29
N LEU A 9 -61.62 14.98 -75.17
CA LEU A 9 -61.77 14.22 -73.92
C LEU A 9 -60.48 13.45 -73.56
N GLY A 10 -59.79 12.87 -74.54
CA GLY A 10 -58.50 12.19 -74.35
C GLY A 10 -57.39 13.13 -73.86
N VAL A 11 -57.30 14.34 -74.42
CA VAL A 11 -56.34 15.37 -73.96
C VAL A 11 -56.71 15.88 -72.56
N ALA A 12 -58.00 16.05 -72.26
CA ALA A 12 -58.45 16.44 -70.92
C ALA A 12 -58.11 15.39 -69.86
N LEU A 13 -58.32 14.10 -70.14
CA LEU A 13 -57.98 13.02 -69.21
C LEU A 13 -56.47 12.86 -69.02
N MET A 14 -55.68 13.00 -70.10
CA MET A 14 -54.21 12.94 -70.02
C MET A 14 -53.63 14.13 -69.25
N THR A 15 -54.16 15.34 -69.44
CA THR A 15 -53.73 16.52 -68.67
C THR A 15 -54.12 16.43 -67.20
N MET A 16 -55.28 15.85 -66.86
CA MET A 16 -55.67 15.57 -65.48
C MET A 16 -54.78 14.50 -64.83
N ALA A 17 -54.41 13.44 -65.56
CA ALA A 17 -53.51 12.40 -65.06
C ALA A 17 -52.06 12.92 -64.86
N LEU A 18 -51.56 13.75 -65.79
CA LEU A 18 -50.28 14.43 -65.68
C LEU A 18 -50.27 15.46 -64.53
N ALA A 19 -51.35 16.21 -64.36
CA ALA A 19 -51.50 17.12 -63.23
C ALA A 19 -51.52 16.36 -61.89
N ASN A 20 -52.22 15.23 -61.80
CA ASN A 20 -52.29 14.44 -60.57
C ASN A 20 -50.95 13.75 -60.23
N SER A 21 -50.25 13.20 -61.23
CA SER A 21 -48.92 12.60 -61.02
C SER A 21 -47.87 13.65 -60.62
N ASN A 22 -47.88 14.84 -61.24
CA ASN A 22 -47.03 15.95 -60.82
C ASN A 22 -47.35 16.44 -59.40
N MET A 23 -48.63 16.49 -59.01
CA MET A 23 -49.05 16.85 -57.65
C MET A 23 -48.58 15.81 -56.60
N GLN A 24 -48.61 14.52 -56.93
CA GLN A 24 -48.07 13.48 -56.05
C GLN A 24 -46.55 13.56 -55.93
N ALA A 25 -45.85 13.83 -57.03
CA ALA A 25 -44.39 14.01 -57.02
C ALA A 25 -43.95 15.23 -56.20
N VAL A 26 -44.66 16.36 -56.31
CA VAL A 26 -44.39 17.56 -55.50
C VAL A 26 -44.61 17.29 -54.01
N ARG A 27 -45.71 16.62 -53.63
CA ARG A 27 -45.98 16.26 -52.22
C ARG A 27 -44.94 15.29 -51.66
N ALA A 28 -44.47 14.34 -52.47
CA ALA A 28 -43.40 13.42 -52.06
C ALA A 28 -42.07 14.17 -51.83
N ASN A 29 -41.74 15.12 -52.70
CA ASN A 29 -40.56 15.98 -52.55
C ASN A 29 -40.64 16.86 -51.30
N GLU A 30 -41.77 17.56 -51.08
CA GLU A 30 -41.97 18.37 -49.87
C GLU A 30 -41.82 17.55 -48.58
N ARG A 31 -42.36 16.32 -48.57
CA ARG A 31 -42.21 15.40 -47.45
C ARG A 31 -40.77 14.95 -47.24
N SER A 32 -40.05 14.64 -48.32
CA SER A 32 -38.63 14.28 -48.28
C SER A 32 -37.79 15.42 -47.69
N THR A 33 -38.04 16.66 -48.13
CA THR A 33 -37.40 17.86 -47.59
C THR A 33 -37.64 18.02 -46.09
N ALA A 34 -38.87 17.80 -45.62
CA ALA A 34 -39.19 17.87 -44.21
C ALA A 34 -38.45 16.79 -43.38
N ILE A 35 -38.40 15.55 -43.87
CA ILE A 35 -37.65 14.46 -43.21
C ILE A 35 -36.16 14.79 -43.13
N GLN A 36 -35.57 15.26 -44.24
CA GLN A 36 -34.16 15.67 -44.27
C GLN A 36 -33.89 16.85 -43.35
N THR A 37 -34.84 17.78 -43.20
CA THR A 37 -34.74 18.88 -42.23
C THR A 37 -34.70 18.35 -40.79
N GLY A 38 -35.51 17.33 -40.47
CA GLY A 38 -35.44 16.67 -39.16
C GLY A 38 -34.11 15.95 -38.90
N GLN A 39 -33.57 15.24 -39.91
CA GLN A 39 -32.25 14.61 -39.82
C GLN A 39 -31.14 15.64 -39.66
N TYR A 40 -31.24 16.78 -40.36
CA TYR A 40 -30.34 17.91 -40.21
C TYR A 40 -30.36 18.45 -38.78
N MET A 41 -31.53 18.59 -38.14
CA MET A 41 -31.64 18.99 -36.74
C MET A 41 -30.99 17.99 -35.78
N SER A 42 -31.10 16.69 -36.05
CA SER A 42 -30.43 15.65 -35.25
C SER A 42 -28.90 15.77 -35.32
N GLY A 43 -28.33 16.02 -36.50
CA GLY A 43 -26.89 16.25 -36.63
C GLY A 43 -26.42 17.56 -35.99
N LEU A 44 -27.24 18.63 -36.08
CA LEU A 44 -26.98 19.87 -35.34
C LEU A 44 -26.93 19.63 -33.83
N GLN A 45 -27.89 18.88 -33.30
CA GLN A 45 -27.93 18.50 -31.88
C GLN A 45 -26.64 17.77 -31.47
N ALA A 46 -26.19 16.80 -32.26
CA ALA A 46 -24.96 16.07 -31.98
C ALA A 46 -23.73 16.99 -31.95
N GLY A 47 -23.61 17.90 -32.92
CA GLY A 47 -22.51 18.88 -32.95
C GLY A 47 -22.53 19.85 -31.76
N ILE A 48 -23.71 20.29 -31.33
CA ILE A 48 -23.86 21.15 -30.15
C ILE A 48 -23.51 20.38 -28.88
N ASN A 49 -23.97 19.13 -28.74
CA ASN A 49 -23.62 18.29 -27.61
C ASN A 49 -22.11 18.05 -27.54
N LYS A 50 -21.45 17.85 -28.70
CA LYS A 50 -19.99 17.75 -28.79
C LYS A 50 -19.31 19.06 -28.34
N PHE A 51 -19.81 20.21 -28.78
CA PHE A 51 -19.29 21.51 -28.35
C PHE A 51 -19.42 21.73 -26.83
N ILE A 52 -20.60 21.44 -26.27
CA ILE A 52 -20.87 21.56 -24.83
C ILE A 52 -20.03 20.55 -24.03
N ALA A 53 -19.87 19.32 -24.52
CA ALA A 53 -19.03 18.32 -23.86
C ALA A 53 -17.56 18.76 -23.81
N GLN A 54 -17.06 19.33 -24.90
CA GLN A 54 -15.67 19.81 -24.99
C GLN A 54 -15.42 21.08 -24.18
N ASN A 55 -16.37 22.03 -24.17
CA ASN A 55 -16.18 23.38 -23.64
C ASN A 55 -17.07 23.71 -22.44
N GLY A 56 -17.70 22.71 -21.82
CA GLY A 56 -18.69 22.91 -20.77
C GLY A 56 -18.16 23.63 -19.53
N ASP A 57 -16.88 23.45 -19.19
CA ASP A 57 -16.29 24.13 -18.03
C ASP A 57 -16.05 25.62 -18.28
N GLN A 58 -15.72 26.00 -19.51
CA GLN A 58 -15.62 27.40 -19.94
C GLN A 58 -17.01 28.03 -20.04
N LEU A 59 -17.96 27.33 -20.67
CA LEU A 59 -19.35 27.79 -20.83
C LEU A 59 -20.08 27.96 -19.50
N SER A 60 -19.73 27.16 -18.49
CA SER A 60 -20.27 27.28 -17.12
C SER A 60 -19.59 28.37 -16.29
N GLY A 61 -18.55 29.03 -16.80
CA GLY A 61 -17.76 30.01 -16.04
C GLY A 61 -16.90 29.38 -14.94
N ARG A 62 -16.71 28.06 -14.96
CA ARG A 62 -15.89 27.33 -13.97
C ARG A 62 -14.39 27.53 -14.21
N THR A 63 -14.01 27.75 -15.46
CA THR A 63 -12.63 28.01 -15.88
C THR A 63 -12.57 29.28 -16.73
N GLY A 64 -11.50 30.07 -16.55
CA GLY A 64 -11.23 31.27 -17.35
C GLY A 64 -10.37 31.01 -18.59
N THR A 65 -10.15 29.75 -18.95
CA THR A 65 -9.39 29.37 -20.13
C THR A 65 -10.21 29.60 -21.40
N GLY A 66 -9.53 29.84 -22.52
CA GLY A 66 -10.19 29.98 -23.82
C GLY A 66 -10.91 28.70 -24.24
N LEU A 67 -11.89 28.86 -25.13
CA LEU A 67 -12.57 27.72 -25.78
C LEU A 67 -11.57 26.98 -26.68
N VAL A 68 -11.80 25.67 -26.87
CA VAL A 68 -10.98 24.82 -27.73
C VAL A 68 -11.83 24.01 -28.71
N ASP A 69 -11.23 23.62 -29.83
CA ASP A 69 -11.80 22.70 -30.81
C ASP A 69 -11.73 21.23 -30.31
N PRO A 70 -12.28 20.25 -31.06
CA PRO A 70 -12.20 18.83 -30.68
C PRO A 70 -10.78 18.24 -30.63
N ASN A 71 -9.79 18.92 -31.20
CA ASN A 71 -8.38 18.51 -31.19
C ASN A 71 -7.57 19.24 -30.10
N GLY A 72 -8.21 20.12 -29.32
CA GLY A 72 -7.58 20.92 -28.27
C GLY A 72 -6.96 22.24 -28.72
N ALA A 73 -7.13 22.65 -29.98
CA ALA A 73 -6.61 23.93 -30.46
C ALA A 73 -7.53 25.09 -29.99
N PRO A 74 -6.99 26.25 -29.57
CA PRO A 74 -7.80 27.39 -29.16
C PRO A 74 -8.73 27.90 -30.27
N ILE A 75 -9.96 28.25 -29.90
CA ILE A 75 -10.97 28.82 -30.81
C ILE A 75 -11.52 30.13 -30.27
N THR A 76 -12.06 30.95 -31.17
CA THR A 76 -12.74 32.20 -30.82
C THR A 76 -14.11 32.23 -31.49
N LEU A 77 -15.15 32.38 -30.66
CA LEU A 77 -16.53 32.54 -31.07
C LEU A 77 -17.00 33.96 -30.75
N ALA A 78 -17.87 34.51 -31.59
CA ALA A 78 -18.45 35.82 -31.32
C ALA A 78 -19.35 35.82 -30.07
N ASN A 79 -20.11 34.73 -29.88
CA ASN A 79 -20.91 34.50 -28.67
C ASN A 79 -20.89 33.01 -28.28
N PRO A 80 -20.15 32.61 -27.23
CA PRO A 80 -20.04 31.21 -26.80
C PRO A 80 -21.37 30.54 -26.41
N THR A 81 -22.34 31.31 -25.91
CA THR A 81 -23.67 30.78 -25.54
C THR A 81 -24.67 30.84 -26.70
N SER A 82 -24.26 31.35 -27.86
CA SER A 82 -25.04 31.33 -29.09
C SER A 82 -24.13 31.10 -30.31
N PRO A 83 -23.50 29.92 -30.42
CA PRO A 83 -22.60 29.62 -31.52
C PRO A 83 -23.38 29.53 -32.84
N THR A 84 -22.78 30.01 -33.92
CA THR A 84 -23.37 29.88 -35.27
C THR A 84 -23.01 28.53 -35.90
N ILE A 85 -23.84 28.06 -36.85
CA ILE A 85 -23.57 26.83 -37.60
C ILE A 85 -22.23 26.93 -38.35
N ALA A 86 -21.93 28.10 -38.92
CA ALA A 86 -20.68 28.36 -39.63
C ALA A 86 -19.45 28.26 -38.70
N GLU A 87 -19.54 28.76 -37.47
CA GLU A 87 -18.47 28.60 -36.47
C GLU A 87 -18.30 27.13 -36.06
N LEU A 88 -19.40 26.42 -35.77
CA LEU A 88 -19.34 25.01 -35.40
C LEU A 88 -18.75 24.13 -36.53
N GLN A 89 -19.05 24.46 -37.78
CA GLN A 89 -18.45 23.81 -38.96
C GLN A 89 -16.96 24.16 -39.09
N LYS A 90 -16.61 25.46 -39.01
CA LYS A 90 -15.22 25.96 -39.10
C LYS A 90 -14.30 25.28 -38.09
N TYR A 91 -14.79 25.08 -36.85
CA TYR A 91 -14.02 24.49 -35.76
C TYR A 91 -14.25 22.98 -35.57
N GLY A 92 -14.85 22.28 -36.55
CA GLY A 92 -14.91 20.81 -36.56
C GLY A 92 -15.90 20.17 -35.56
N PHE A 93 -16.83 20.95 -35.02
CA PHE A 93 -17.96 20.42 -34.25
C PHE A 93 -19.09 19.90 -35.13
N LEU A 94 -19.21 20.42 -36.36
CA LEU A 94 -20.11 19.93 -37.39
C LEU A 94 -19.34 19.49 -38.65
N PRO A 95 -19.80 18.44 -39.36
CA PRO A 95 -19.25 18.06 -40.67
C PRO A 95 -19.40 19.17 -41.73
N MET A 96 -18.53 19.17 -42.75
CA MET A 96 -18.53 20.17 -43.82
C MET A 96 -19.84 20.27 -44.62
N GLY A 97 -20.75 19.29 -44.55
CA GLY A 97 -22.06 19.35 -45.21
C GLY A 97 -23.10 20.24 -44.50
N TYR A 98 -22.83 20.70 -43.28
CA TYR A 98 -23.75 21.54 -42.51
C TYR A 98 -23.51 23.01 -42.82
N THR A 99 -24.43 23.63 -43.56
CA THR A 99 -24.37 25.04 -43.95
C THR A 99 -25.69 25.74 -43.66
N THR A 100 -25.78 27.05 -43.87
CA THR A 100 -27.05 27.79 -43.77
C THR A 100 -28.10 27.32 -44.79
N ASN A 101 -27.68 26.64 -45.87
CA ASN A 101 -28.57 26.06 -46.88
C ASN A 101 -29.03 24.66 -46.46
N ASN A 102 -29.83 24.60 -45.40
CA ASN A 102 -30.46 23.35 -44.95
C ASN A 102 -31.62 22.95 -45.87
N PRO A 103 -32.06 21.68 -45.85
CA PRO A 103 -33.09 21.18 -46.78
C PRO A 103 -34.37 22.02 -46.77
N GLY A 104 -34.85 22.45 -45.59
CA GLY A 104 -36.05 23.28 -45.45
C GLY A 104 -35.84 24.78 -45.66
N ASN A 105 -34.62 25.21 -45.98
CA ASN A 105 -34.20 26.61 -46.11
C ASN A 105 -34.61 27.48 -44.90
N LEU A 106 -34.49 26.93 -43.70
CA LEU A 106 -34.86 27.60 -42.45
C LEU A 106 -33.67 28.29 -41.80
N ALA A 107 -33.86 29.48 -41.23
CA ALA A 107 -32.83 30.06 -40.37
C ALA A 107 -32.87 29.36 -39.01
N PHE A 108 -31.72 28.88 -38.53
CA PHE A 108 -31.60 28.25 -37.21
C PHE A 108 -30.81 29.13 -36.23
N LYS A 109 -31.29 29.22 -35.00
CA LYS A 109 -30.62 29.87 -33.87
C LYS A 109 -30.31 28.84 -32.79
N ILE A 110 -29.10 28.90 -32.26
CA ILE A 110 -28.65 28.04 -31.15
C ILE A 110 -28.54 28.92 -29.91
N THR A 111 -29.12 28.48 -28.80
CA THR A 111 -29.03 29.14 -27.51
C THR A 111 -28.63 28.12 -26.45
N ILE A 112 -27.57 28.42 -25.69
CA ILE A 112 -27.11 27.65 -24.53
C ILE A 112 -27.36 28.53 -23.31
N THR A 113 -28.06 28.02 -22.31
CA THR A 113 -28.48 28.81 -21.13
C THR A 113 -27.90 28.19 -19.86
N PRO A 114 -26.66 28.52 -19.47
CA PRO A 114 -26.10 28.01 -18.22
C PRO A 114 -27.00 28.31 -17.03
N THR A 115 -27.37 27.28 -16.28
CA THR A 115 -28.25 27.37 -15.11
C THR A 115 -27.53 26.76 -13.90
N ASN A 116 -27.54 27.45 -12.75
CA ASN A 116 -26.82 27.04 -11.52
C ASN A 116 -25.31 26.88 -11.68
N CYS A 117 -24.69 27.53 -12.67
CA CYS A 117 -23.25 27.46 -12.94
C CYS A 117 -22.51 28.67 -12.33
N PRO A 118 -21.28 28.50 -11.80
CA PRO A 118 -20.45 27.27 -11.76
C PRO A 118 -20.76 26.32 -10.58
N GLY A 119 -21.87 26.53 -9.88
CA GLY A 119 -22.23 25.84 -8.64
C GLY A 119 -22.72 24.39 -8.77
N VAL A 120 -23.17 23.84 -7.64
CA VAL A 120 -23.77 22.50 -7.58
C VAL A 120 -25.08 22.46 -8.39
N GLY A 121 -25.26 21.39 -9.16
CA GLY A 121 -26.39 21.30 -10.08
C GLY A 121 -26.26 22.15 -11.35
N CYS A 122 -25.06 22.63 -11.69
CA CYS A 122 -24.79 23.32 -12.95
C CYS A 122 -25.24 22.49 -14.16
N GLN A 123 -26.12 23.10 -14.95
CA GLN A 123 -26.71 22.54 -16.16
C GLN A 123 -26.42 23.47 -17.34
N LEU A 124 -26.17 22.87 -18.50
CA LEU A 124 -25.96 23.58 -19.77
C LEU A 124 -27.06 23.17 -20.76
N PRO A 125 -28.33 23.56 -20.51
CA PRO A 125 -29.42 23.31 -21.43
C PRO A 125 -29.16 24.09 -22.72
N ALA A 126 -29.43 23.46 -23.86
CA ALA A 126 -29.32 24.10 -25.15
C ALA A 126 -30.58 23.87 -25.99
N LEU A 127 -30.97 24.87 -26.76
CA LEU A 127 -32.13 24.83 -27.65
C LEU A 127 -31.72 25.33 -29.03
N VAL A 128 -32.04 24.54 -30.04
CA VAL A 128 -31.96 24.94 -31.45
C VAL A 128 -33.37 25.30 -31.89
N GLU A 129 -33.57 26.53 -32.35
CA GLU A 129 -34.86 27.03 -32.82
C GLU A 129 -34.74 27.40 -34.30
N SER A 130 -35.85 27.36 -35.04
CA SER A 130 -35.87 27.73 -36.46
C SER A 130 -36.90 28.81 -36.79
N SER A 131 -36.73 29.46 -37.94
CA SER A 131 -37.76 30.31 -38.54
C SER A 131 -39.01 29.51 -38.92
N PRO A 132 -40.19 30.15 -38.96
CA PRO A 132 -41.39 29.50 -39.45
C PRO A 132 -41.22 28.96 -40.88
N TYR A 133 -41.57 27.70 -41.12
CA TYR A 133 -41.64 27.15 -42.45
C TYR A 133 -42.94 27.58 -43.13
N ARG A 134 -42.80 28.31 -44.23
CA ARG A 134 -43.90 28.84 -45.04
C ARG A 134 -43.77 28.37 -46.47
N ASP A 135 -44.91 28.07 -47.09
CA ASP A 135 -44.94 27.84 -48.54
C ASP A 135 -44.72 29.16 -49.30
N VAL A 136 -44.67 29.07 -50.63
CA VAL A 136 -44.46 30.23 -51.51
C VAL A 136 -45.62 31.24 -51.48
N GLN A 137 -46.79 30.83 -50.96
CA GLN A 137 -47.95 31.68 -50.71
C GLN A 137 -47.95 32.28 -49.29
N GLY A 138 -46.94 31.98 -48.47
CA GLY A 138 -46.78 32.47 -47.11
C GLY A 138 -47.55 31.69 -46.04
N ASN A 139 -48.24 30.60 -46.39
CA ASN A 139 -48.99 29.79 -45.44
C ASN A 139 -48.06 28.92 -44.61
N VAL A 140 -48.40 28.74 -43.34
CA VAL A 140 -47.66 27.85 -42.45
C VAL A 140 -47.98 26.39 -42.77
N ARG A 141 -46.94 25.58 -43.01
CA ARG A 141 -47.07 24.16 -43.37
C ARG A 141 -46.69 23.23 -42.21
N ASN A 142 -47.44 23.30 -41.10
CA ASN A 142 -47.25 22.43 -39.93
C ASN A 142 -47.45 20.93 -40.24
N ASP A 143 -48.21 20.60 -41.29
CA ASP A 143 -48.39 19.25 -41.81
C ASP A 143 -47.04 18.61 -42.20
N LEU A 144 -46.16 19.40 -42.85
CA LEU A 144 -44.83 18.95 -43.24
C LEU A 144 -43.89 18.89 -42.03
N LEU A 145 -43.99 19.86 -41.11
CA LEU A 145 -43.15 19.92 -39.92
C LEU A 145 -43.37 18.74 -38.97
N GLY A 146 -44.56 18.13 -38.97
CA GLY A 146 -44.79 16.87 -38.27
C GLY A 146 -43.84 15.74 -38.70
N PHE A 147 -43.48 15.68 -39.99
CA PHE A 147 -42.48 14.71 -40.49
C PHE A 147 -41.07 15.07 -40.04
N ALA A 148 -40.73 16.36 -40.02
CA ALA A 148 -39.43 16.84 -39.54
C ALA A 148 -39.24 16.51 -38.05
N VAL A 149 -40.24 16.79 -37.21
CA VAL A 149 -40.21 16.44 -35.78
C VAL A 149 -40.07 14.92 -35.58
N ASN A 150 -40.79 14.12 -36.38
CA ASN A 150 -40.67 12.67 -36.29
C ASN A 150 -39.27 12.16 -36.67
N ALA A 151 -38.63 12.77 -37.67
CA ALA A 151 -37.28 12.44 -38.09
C ALA A 151 -36.20 12.95 -37.11
N ALA A 152 -36.44 14.09 -36.45
CA ALA A 152 -35.56 14.63 -35.42
C ALA A 152 -35.58 13.78 -34.13
N GLY A 153 -36.64 13.00 -33.90
CA GLY A 153 -36.77 12.11 -32.75
C GLY A 153 -37.33 12.79 -31.49
N PHE A 154 -37.06 12.23 -30.32
CA PHE A 154 -37.72 12.63 -29.06
C PHE A 154 -37.41 14.06 -28.60
N ASP A 155 -36.26 14.59 -28.99
CA ASP A 155 -35.85 15.96 -28.66
C ASP A 155 -36.35 17.02 -29.64
N GLY A 156 -36.99 16.59 -30.73
CA GLY A 156 -37.61 17.46 -31.72
C GLY A 156 -39.01 17.93 -31.31
N GLY A 157 -39.34 19.17 -31.65
CA GLY A 157 -40.66 19.75 -31.42
C GLY A 157 -41.00 20.83 -32.45
N GLN A 158 -42.27 21.27 -32.44
CA GLN A 158 -42.77 22.30 -33.35
C GLN A 158 -43.76 23.25 -32.66
N SER A 159 -43.87 24.49 -33.13
CA SER A 159 -44.91 25.42 -32.72
C SER A 159 -46.16 25.25 -33.58
N LEU A 160 -47.30 25.06 -32.92
CA LEU A 160 -48.57 24.76 -33.59
C LEU A 160 -49.41 26.04 -33.77
N PRO A 161 -50.31 26.08 -34.78
CA PRO A 161 -51.15 27.27 -35.03
C PRO A 161 -52.02 27.71 -33.86
N ASN A 162 -52.46 26.77 -33.03
CA ASN A 162 -53.29 27.03 -31.85
C ASN A 162 -52.48 27.56 -30.65
N ASN A 163 -51.17 27.34 -30.62
CA ASN A 163 -50.27 27.75 -29.53
C ASN A 163 -48.91 28.19 -30.11
N PRO A 164 -48.86 29.30 -30.87
CA PRO A 164 -47.67 29.70 -31.62
C PRO A 164 -46.48 30.06 -30.73
N GLY A 165 -46.74 30.47 -29.48
CA GLY A 165 -45.73 30.84 -28.47
C GLY A 165 -45.02 29.66 -27.80
N THR A 166 -45.34 28.42 -28.13
CA THR A 166 -44.79 27.22 -27.45
C THR A 166 -44.44 26.13 -28.46
N TYR A 167 -43.29 25.50 -28.27
CA TYR A 167 -42.91 24.28 -28.96
C TYR A 167 -43.47 23.06 -28.23
N PHE A 168 -44.04 22.13 -29.00
CA PHE A 168 -44.51 20.83 -28.50
C PHE A 168 -43.73 19.71 -29.16
N SER A 169 -43.26 18.76 -28.35
CA SER A 169 -42.58 17.57 -28.84
C SER A 169 -43.54 16.57 -29.50
N ARG A 170 -42.98 15.54 -30.15
CA ARG A 170 -43.77 14.37 -30.55
C ARG A 170 -44.44 13.74 -29.32
N GLY A 171 -45.78 13.76 -29.31
CA GLY A 171 -46.57 13.22 -28.19
C GLY A 171 -46.61 14.12 -26.95
N ALA A 172 -46.19 15.38 -27.05
CA ALA A 172 -46.21 16.36 -25.96
C ALA A 172 -45.46 15.94 -24.68
N SER A 173 -44.42 15.11 -24.82
CA SER A 173 -43.51 14.72 -23.73
C SER A 173 -42.73 15.89 -23.12
N TRP A 174 -42.59 17.00 -23.84
CA TRP A 174 -42.09 18.26 -23.32
C TRP A 174 -42.71 19.44 -24.07
N ASN A 175 -42.71 20.61 -23.41
CA ASN A 175 -43.02 21.88 -24.02
C ASN A 175 -42.00 22.94 -23.57
N LEU A 176 -41.66 23.86 -24.47
CA LEU A 176 -40.73 24.97 -24.21
C LEU A 176 -41.22 26.24 -24.91
N PRO A 177 -40.92 27.44 -24.39
CA PRO A 177 -41.28 28.69 -25.04
C PRO A 177 -40.66 28.83 -26.44
N ASN A 178 -41.42 29.35 -27.41
CA ASN A 178 -40.93 29.75 -28.73
C ASN A 178 -40.37 31.17 -28.67
N THR A 179 -39.09 31.28 -28.31
CA THR A 179 -38.42 32.56 -28.09
C THR A 179 -37.83 33.15 -29.37
N TYR A 180 -37.71 32.34 -30.43
CA TYR A 180 -37.17 32.80 -31.70
C TYR A 180 -38.13 33.72 -32.47
N SER A 181 -39.36 33.25 -32.72
CA SER A 181 -40.32 34.00 -33.54
C SER A 181 -41.66 34.27 -32.85
N GLY A 182 -42.00 33.49 -31.82
CA GLY A 182 -43.35 33.50 -31.24
C GLY A 182 -44.46 33.13 -32.22
N ALA A 183 -44.11 32.66 -33.43
CA ALA A 183 -45.03 32.34 -34.52
C ALA A 183 -45.19 30.84 -34.71
N ALA A 184 -46.35 30.43 -35.23
CA ALA A 184 -46.62 29.05 -35.62
C ALA A 184 -45.72 28.60 -36.77
N GLY A 185 -45.40 27.31 -36.81
CA GLY A 185 -44.64 26.70 -37.90
C GLY A 185 -43.14 26.72 -37.72
N ALA A 186 -42.63 26.97 -36.52
CA ALA A 186 -41.21 26.87 -36.21
C ALA A 186 -40.89 25.47 -35.64
N LEU A 187 -39.71 24.95 -35.94
CA LEU A 187 -39.14 23.74 -35.32
C LEU A 187 -38.21 24.10 -34.16
N ALA A 188 -38.10 23.19 -33.19
CA ALA A 188 -37.12 23.23 -32.12
C ALA A 188 -36.45 21.86 -31.88
N MET A 189 -35.21 21.87 -31.40
CA MET A 189 -34.45 20.70 -30.98
C MET A 189 -33.78 20.97 -29.63
N ARG A 190 -34.05 20.14 -28.62
CA ARG A 190 -33.35 20.21 -27.34
C ARG A 190 -31.94 19.64 -27.46
N ALA A 191 -30.97 20.22 -26.78
CA ALA A 191 -29.56 19.80 -26.71
C ALA A 191 -29.01 20.05 -25.29
N GLY A 192 -27.78 19.62 -25.04
CA GLY A 192 -27.13 19.71 -23.73
C GLY A 192 -27.93 18.99 -22.65
N SER A 193 -28.03 19.58 -21.46
CA SER A 193 -28.71 18.95 -20.31
C SER A 193 -30.23 18.85 -20.43
N LEU A 194 -30.83 19.28 -21.54
CA LEU A 194 -32.25 19.03 -21.84
C LEU A 194 -32.50 17.64 -22.46
N THR A 195 -31.46 16.94 -22.91
CA THR A 195 -31.57 15.62 -23.53
C THR A 195 -31.23 14.52 -22.52
N THR A 196 -31.83 13.35 -22.70
CA THR A 196 -31.46 12.15 -21.93
C THR A 196 -30.15 11.53 -22.43
N GLY A 197 -29.67 11.87 -23.63
CA GLY A 197 -28.41 11.35 -24.19
C GLY A 197 -27.16 12.09 -23.69
N TYR A 198 -27.30 13.30 -23.14
CA TYR A 198 -26.18 14.08 -22.63
C TYR A 198 -25.55 13.47 -21.37
N VAL A 199 -26.36 12.83 -20.51
CA VAL A 199 -25.88 12.18 -19.28
C VAL A 199 -25.00 10.95 -19.55
N ASP A 200 -25.13 10.29 -20.70
CA ASP A 200 -24.33 9.12 -21.08
C ASP A 200 -22.93 9.44 -21.64
N THR A 201 -22.62 10.73 -21.86
CA THR A 201 -21.28 11.17 -22.31
C THR A 201 -20.38 11.65 -21.15
N LEU A 202 -20.84 11.51 -19.90
CA LEU A 202 -20.06 11.77 -18.69
C LEU A 202 -19.37 10.54 -18.04
N PRO A 203 -19.10 9.38 -18.70
CA PRO A 203 -18.65 8.18 -17.99
C PRO A 203 -17.18 8.25 -17.54
N PHE A 204 -16.50 9.40 -17.67
CA PHE A 204 -15.10 9.54 -17.32
C PHE A 204 -14.91 10.48 -16.14
N TYR A 205 -14.14 10.01 -15.15
CA TYR A 205 -13.47 10.85 -14.18
C TYR A 205 -12.73 11.96 -14.93
N LYS A 206 -12.98 13.22 -14.60
CA LYS A 206 -12.22 14.31 -15.22
C LYS A 206 -10.80 14.29 -14.66
N THR A 207 -9.82 14.05 -15.51
CA THR A 207 -8.39 13.95 -15.15
C THR A 207 -7.77 15.30 -14.77
N ASP A 208 -8.47 16.40 -15.03
CA ASP A 208 -8.08 17.77 -14.69
C ASP A 208 -8.40 18.15 -13.24
N GLY A 209 -9.00 17.24 -12.45
CA GLY A 209 -9.37 17.47 -11.05
C GLY A 209 -10.58 18.40 -10.85
N SER A 210 -11.23 18.85 -11.93
CA SER A 210 -12.38 19.77 -11.85
C SER A 210 -13.63 19.13 -11.24
N ARG A 211 -13.68 17.79 -11.20
CA ARG A 211 -14.75 17.01 -10.57
C ARG A 211 -14.18 16.01 -9.57
N ALA A 212 -14.23 16.35 -8.29
CA ALA A 212 -13.95 15.43 -7.21
C ALA A 212 -15.03 14.34 -7.11
N LEU A 213 -14.61 13.12 -6.72
CA LEU A 213 -15.54 12.07 -6.32
C LEU A 213 -16.10 12.41 -4.94
N THR A 214 -17.41 12.58 -4.85
CA THR A 214 -18.11 12.90 -3.59
C THR A 214 -18.68 11.65 -2.90
N GLY A 215 -18.49 10.47 -3.48
CA GLY A 215 -18.97 9.20 -2.96
C GLY A 215 -17.91 8.09 -3.05
N PRO A 216 -18.17 6.93 -2.42
CA PRO A 216 -17.25 5.79 -2.46
C PRO A 216 -17.13 5.23 -3.88
N MET A 217 -15.92 4.82 -4.25
CA MET A 217 -15.67 4.02 -5.45
C MET A 217 -15.76 2.53 -5.07
N ASN A 218 -16.53 1.75 -5.84
CA ASN A 218 -16.57 0.30 -5.72
C ASN A 218 -16.03 -0.32 -7.01
N ALA A 219 -14.87 -0.99 -6.94
CA ALA A 219 -14.25 -1.67 -8.08
C ALA A 219 -14.87 -3.04 -8.39
N ASN A 220 -15.88 -3.48 -7.64
CA ASN A 220 -16.59 -4.76 -7.80
C ASN A 220 -15.63 -5.97 -7.86
N GLY A 221 -14.61 -5.98 -7.01
CA GLY A 221 -13.61 -7.05 -6.93
C GLY A 221 -12.55 -7.04 -8.03
N ASN A 222 -12.50 -6.01 -8.88
CA ASN A 222 -11.46 -5.87 -9.89
C ASN A 222 -10.23 -5.12 -9.35
N ASP A 223 -9.10 -5.35 -10.02
CA ASP A 223 -7.83 -4.70 -9.71
C ASP A 223 -7.85 -3.21 -10.06
N VAL A 224 -7.13 -2.40 -9.26
CA VAL A 224 -6.83 -1.01 -9.56
C VAL A 224 -5.33 -0.91 -9.90
N ASN A 225 -5.03 -0.97 -11.20
CA ASN A 225 -3.66 -0.98 -11.71
C ASN A 225 -3.13 0.44 -12.00
N ASN A 226 -1.80 0.59 -12.06
CA ASN A 226 -1.10 1.83 -12.44
C ASN A 226 -1.42 3.06 -11.56
N VAL A 227 -1.68 2.84 -10.26
CA VAL A 227 -1.83 3.93 -9.29
C VAL A 227 -0.45 4.49 -8.94
N GLY A 228 -0.11 5.67 -9.46
CA GLY A 228 1.17 6.32 -9.15
C GLY A 228 1.27 6.80 -7.70
N THR A 229 0.17 7.33 -7.14
CA THR A 229 0.11 7.76 -5.73
C THR A 229 -1.31 7.60 -5.21
N LEU A 230 -1.46 6.94 -4.06
CA LEU A 230 -2.71 6.90 -3.29
C LEU A 230 -2.54 7.74 -2.02
N ALA A 231 -2.98 8.99 -2.06
CA ALA A 231 -2.98 9.88 -0.90
C ALA A 231 -4.29 9.71 -0.11
N THR A 232 -4.23 9.00 1.02
CA THR A 232 -5.38 8.76 1.91
C THR A 232 -4.95 8.88 3.37
N SER A 233 -5.89 9.21 4.24
CA SER A 233 -5.69 9.18 5.69
C SER A 233 -5.72 7.77 6.26
N THR A 234 -6.40 6.83 5.59
CA THR A 234 -6.57 5.45 6.06
C THR A 234 -6.56 4.46 4.90
N ILE A 235 -5.84 3.36 5.08
CA ILE A 235 -5.91 2.16 4.24
C ILE A 235 -6.36 1.01 5.13
N LYS A 236 -7.50 0.40 4.79
CA LYS A 236 -7.96 -0.85 5.43
C LYS A 236 -7.71 -1.99 4.46
N ASN A 237 -6.63 -2.73 4.67
CA ASN A 237 -6.34 -3.93 3.90
C ASN A 237 -6.76 -5.17 4.70
N ALA A 238 -7.52 -6.06 4.07
CA ALA A 238 -7.93 -7.32 4.70
C ALA A 238 -6.92 -8.46 4.45
N GLY A 239 -6.03 -8.30 3.46
CA GLY A 239 -5.02 -9.29 3.10
C GLY A 239 -3.60 -8.77 3.27
N ASP A 240 -2.71 -9.24 2.40
CA ASP A 240 -1.29 -8.92 2.44
C ASP A 240 -0.97 -7.57 1.80
N VAL A 241 0.12 -6.95 2.27
CA VAL A 241 0.72 -5.77 1.64
C VAL A 241 2.00 -6.21 0.93
N ALA A 242 1.91 -6.54 -0.36
CA ALA A 242 3.06 -6.89 -1.18
C ALA A 242 3.69 -5.62 -1.78
N THR A 243 4.79 -5.15 -1.20
CA THR A 243 5.53 -3.95 -1.67
C THR A 243 7.04 -4.13 -1.47
N ASN A 244 7.83 -3.40 -2.25
CA ASN A 244 9.30 -3.38 -2.11
C ASN A 244 9.77 -2.68 -0.83
N SER A 245 8.97 -1.72 -0.33
CA SER A 245 9.33 -0.95 0.86
C SER A 245 8.10 -0.40 1.58
N VAL A 246 8.15 -0.38 2.91
CA VAL A 246 7.20 0.30 3.77
C VAL A 246 7.97 1.35 4.57
N THR A 247 7.62 2.62 4.40
CA THR A 247 8.13 3.71 5.25
C THR A 247 7.01 4.19 6.16
N ALA A 248 7.17 3.99 7.46
CA ALA A 248 6.24 4.49 8.46
C ALA A 248 6.88 5.65 9.22
N SER A 249 6.30 6.85 9.11
CA SER A 249 6.77 8.03 9.87
C SER A 249 6.49 7.93 11.37
N GLY A 250 5.68 6.96 11.80
CA GLY A 250 5.28 6.77 13.18
C GLY A 250 5.58 5.36 13.69
N ARG A 251 4.54 4.68 14.15
CA ARG A 251 4.62 3.37 14.83
C ARG A 251 3.94 2.31 13.98
N ILE A 252 4.45 1.08 14.02
CA ILE A 252 3.88 -0.09 13.36
C ILE A 252 3.33 -1.00 14.45
N ALA A 253 2.05 -1.38 14.35
CA ALA A 253 1.47 -2.42 15.19
C ALA A 253 0.77 -3.46 14.31
N THR A 254 0.90 -4.73 14.67
CA THR A 254 0.25 -5.84 13.97
C THR A 254 -0.65 -6.61 14.93
N SER A 255 -1.42 -7.57 14.40
CA SER A 255 -2.17 -8.54 15.22
C SER A 255 -3.19 -7.90 16.18
N GLY A 256 -3.74 -6.76 15.80
CA GLY A 256 -4.75 -6.02 16.57
C GLY A 256 -4.20 -5.19 17.73
N TYR A 257 -2.88 -5.11 17.90
CA TYR A 257 -2.29 -4.26 18.94
C TYR A 257 -2.49 -2.77 18.67
N SER A 258 -2.57 -1.98 19.74
CA SER A 258 -2.50 -0.53 19.62
C SER A 258 -1.10 -0.10 19.22
N ALA A 259 -0.99 0.76 18.21
CA ALA A 259 0.26 1.43 17.90
C ALA A 259 0.77 2.31 19.06
N THR A 260 -0.08 2.64 20.04
CA THR A 260 0.35 3.39 21.22
C THR A 260 0.93 2.54 22.35
N ASP A 261 0.82 1.22 22.27
CA ASP A 261 1.33 0.24 23.26
C ASP A 261 2.85 0.03 23.08
N LEU A 262 3.61 1.09 23.27
CA LEU A 262 5.06 1.11 23.30
C LEU A 262 5.53 1.84 24.56
N PRO A 263 6.75 1.58 25.06
CA PRO A 263 7.29 2.27 26.23
C PRO A 263 7.22 3.80 26.11
N ALA A 264 6.99 4.47 27.24
CA ALA A 264 6.92 5.93 27.28
C ALA A 264 8.22 6.56 26.76
N GLY A 265 8.08 7.65 25.98
CA GLY A 265 9.21 8.36 25.36
C GLY A 265 9.63 7.85 23.98
N TRP A 266 9.07 6.73 23.50
CA TRP A 266 9.41 6.20 22.17
C TRP A 266 8.62 6.91 21.07
N SER A 267 9.31 7.56 20.13
CA SER A 267 8.70 8.29 19.01
C SER A 267 8.23 7.37 17.88
N GLY A 268 8.77 6.16 17.78
CA GLY A 268 8.46 5.14 16.77
C GLY A 268 8.67 3.72 17.29
N GLY A 269 8.52 2.72 16.43
CA GLY A 269 8.81 1.32 16.75
C GLY A 269 7.83 0.31 16.15
N VAL A 270 8.03 -0.96 16.48
CA VAL A 270 7.22 -2.10 16.02
C VAL A 270 6.64 -2.84 17.23
N ARG A 271 5.31 -2.95 17.30
CA ARG A 271 4.58 -3.76 18.29
C ARG A 271 3.92 -4.95 17.59
N THR A 272 4.50 -6.13 17.79
CA THR A 272 4.05 -7.39 17.16
C THR A 272 4.22 -8.57 18.11
N TRP A 273 3.80 -9.76 17.69
CA TRP A 273 4.09 -11.03 18.36
C TRP A 273 5.50 -11.50 18.00
N ASP A 274 5.70 -11.79 16.72
CA ASP A 274 6.93 -12.38 16.21
C ASP A 274 7.52 -11.52 15.10
N VAL A 275 8.85 -11.54 15.00
CA VAL A 275 9.59 -10.97 13.87
C VAL A 275 10.44 -12.07 13.28
N TYR A 276 10.14 -12.48 12.05
CA TYR A 276 10.98 -13.36 11.25
C TYR A 276 11.67 -12.55 10.16
N ALA A 277 13.00 -12.59 10.12
CA ALA A 277 13.80 -11.84 9.15
C ALA A 277 14.84 -12.75 8.49
N GLY A 278 14.92 -12.71 7.15
CA GLY A 278 16.03 -13.34 6.41
C GLY A 278 17.34 -12.55 6.48
N GLY A 279 17.30 -11.33 7.05
CA GLY A 279 18.43 -10.42 7.23
C GLY A 279 18.63 -10.01 8.69
N THR A 280 19.24 -8.85 8.90
CA THR A 280 19.51 -8.33 10.24
C THR A 280 18.33 -7.53 10.78
N ILE A 281 17.99 -7.74 12.06
CA ILE A 281 17.06 -6.89 12.83
C ILE A 281 17.93 -6.02 13.73
N GLY A 282 17.84 -4.69 13.62
CA GLY A 282 18.73 -3.79 14.36
C GLY A 282 18.03 -2.56 14.92
N ALA A 283 18.61 -2.02 15.99
CA ALA A 283 18.28 -0.73 16.57
C ALA A 283 19.54 0.12 16.65
N GLY A 284 19.45 1.39 16.23
CA GLY A 284 20.61 2.27 16.16
C GLY A 284 20.24 3.73 15.90
N PRO A 285 21.26 4.61 15.91
CA PRO A 285 21.07 6.02 15.60
C PRO A 285 20.61 6.23 14.15
N SER A 286 19.95 7.36 13.89
CA SER A 286 19.44 7.74 12.58
C SER A 286 20.59 8.06 11.59
N GLY A 287 20.24 8.16 10.30
CA GLY A 287 21.18 8.65 9.27
C GLY A 287 22.11 7.61 8.65
N GLY A 288 21.80 6.32 8.77
CA GLY A 288 22.57 5.24 8.13
C GLY A 288 23.81 4.78 8.93
N ALA A 289 23.93 5.20 10.18
CA ALA A 289 24.95 4.70 11.09
C ALA A 289 24.74 3.20 11.40
N SER A 290 25.82 2.52 11.79
CA SER A 290 25.74 1.11 12.20
C SER A 290 24.80 0.96 13.41
N PRO A 291 24.00 -0.12 13.46
CA PRO A 291 23.11 -0.39 14.59
C PRO A 291 23.92 -0.57 15.88
N ALA A 292 23.42 0.00 16.97
CA ALA A 292 24.01 -0.14 18.30
C ALA A 292 23.73 -1.52 18.91
N ALA A 293 22.63 -2.16 18.50
CA ALA A 293 22.30 -3.54 18.82
C ALA A 293 21.60 -4.20 17.64
N TYR A 294 21.87 -5.48 17.38
CA TYR A 294 21.26 -6.21 16.29
C TYR A 294 21.30 -7.74 16.45
N ILE A 295 20.42 -8.41 15.72
CA ILE A 295 20.38 -9.85 15.54
C ILE A 295 20.62 -10.14 14.06
N ARG A 296 21.66 -10.92 13.76
CA ARG A 296 21.97 -11.35 12.38
C ARG A 296 21.17 -12.60 11.99
N ASN A 297 21.15 -12.89 10.70
CA ASN A 297 20.52 -14.10 10.14
C ASN A 297 21.22 -15.41 10.57
N ASP A 298 22.47 -15.35 11.05
CA ASP A 298 23.17 -16.50 11.64
C ASP A 298 22.90 -16.68 13.15
N GLY A 299 22.00 -15.88 13.72
CA GLY A 299 21.59 -15.95 15.12
C GLY A 299 22.51 -15.20 16.08
N MET A 300 23.59 -14.54 15.60
CA MET A 300 24.43 -13.72 16.47
C MET A 300 23.66 -12.51 17.00
N VAL A 301 23.61 -12.36 18.32
CA VAL A 301 23.02 -11.22 19.03
C VAL A 301 24.14 -10.30 19.51
N VAL A 302 24.08 -9.02 19.12
CA VAL A 302 25.03 -7.98 19.50
C VAL A 302 24.30 -6.86 20.24
N GLY A 303 24.86 -6.43 21.36
CA GLY A 303 24.38 -5.27 22.12
C GLY A 303 25.28 -5.01 23.33
N GLN A 304 25.10 -3.85 23.97
CA GLN A 304 25.83 -3.53 25.21
C GLN A 304 25.39 -4.40 26.38
N ASN A 305 24.07 -4.63 26.51
CA ASN A 305 23.48 -5.46 27.55
C ASN A 305 22.50 -6.45 26.90
N VAL A 306 22.73 -7.75 27.10
CA VAL A 306 21.78 -8.81 26.75
C VAL A 306 21.18 -9.33 28.05
N VAL A 307 19.95 -8.92 28.35
CA VAL A 307 19.25 -9.29 29.58
C VAL A 307 18.16 -10.30 29.25
N GLY A 308 18.35 -11.55 29.67
CA GLY A 308 17.31 -12.58 29.61
C GLY A 308 16.58 -12.68 30.95
N ASN A 309 15.26 -12.83 30.94
CA ASN A 309 14.47 -13.01 32.18
C ASN A 309 14.68 -14.40 32.82
N SER A 310 15.20 -15.38 32.07
CA SER A 310 15.38 -16.75 32.58
C SER A 310 16.66 -17.39 32.07
N SER A 311 16.85 -17.46 30.76
CA SER A 311 18.06 -18.05 30.18
C SER A 311 18.50 -17.32 28.92
N VAL A 312 19.80 -17.37 28.67
CA VAL A 312 20.41 -17.06 27.37
C VAL A 312 21.08 -18.34 26.91
N THR A 313 20.56 -18.95 25.86
CA THR A 313 21.09 -20.20 25.30
C THR A 313 21.73 -19.92 23.95
N GLY A 314 22.90 -20.51 23.71
CA GLY A 314 23.61 -20.35 22.45
C GLY A 314 24.77 -21.34 22.38
N GLY A 315 25.19 -21.69 21.16
CA GLY A 315 26.33 -22.59 20.96
C GLY A 315 27.67 -21.96 21.39
N TRP A 316 27.72 -20.64 21.54
CA TRP A 316 28.92 -19.91 21.90
C TRP A 316 28.59 -18.64 22.69
N LEU A 317 29.28 -18.45 23.82
CA LEU A 317 29.27 -17.21 24.60
C LEU A 317 30.71 -16.68 24.61
N HIS A 318 30.92 -15.47 24.12
CA HIS A 318 32.23 -14.84 24.04
C HIS A 318 32.24 -13.51 24.77
N SER A 319 33.12 -13.39 25.76
CA SER A 319 33.44 -12.13 26.43
C SER A 319 34.89 -11.78 26.13
N THR A 320 35.12 -10.56 25.62
CA THR A 320 36.46 -9.99 25.44
C THR A 320 36.95 -9.28 26.71
N GLY A 321 36.11 -9.19 27.74
CA GLY A 321 36.41 -8.61 29.05
C GLY A 321 36.25 -9.62 30.18
N SER A 322 35.92 -9.13 31.37
CA SER A 322 35.60 -9.98 32.52
C SER A 322 34.22 -10.64 32.38
N ALA A 323 34.09 -11.87 32.85
CA ALA A 323 32.81 -12.51 33.11
C ALA A 323 32.61 -12.63 34.62
N GLN A 324 31.56 -11.99 35.15
CA GLN A 324 31.16 -12.11 36.54
C GLN A 324 29.91 -12.99 36.62
N VAL A 325 29.91 -13.95 37.55
CA VAL A 325 28.76 -14.80 37.86
C VAL A 325 28.51 -14.65 39.35
N ASP A 326 27.38 -14.06 39.71
CA ASP A 326 27.01 -13.83 41.12
C ASP A 326 26.49 -15.10 41.82
N GLY A 327 26.03 -16.07 41.05
CA GLY A 327 25.60 -17.39 41.51
C GLY A 327 26.60 -18.49 41.17
N ASP A 328 26.10 -19.71 41.03
CA ASP A 328 26.94 -20.87 40.68
C ASP A 328 27.28 -20.90 39.18
N LEU A 329 28.54 -21.23 38.89
CA LEU A 329 28.99 -21.59 37.54
C LEU A 329 29.05 -23.12 37.42
N TYR A 330 28.14 -23.69 36.65
CA TYR A 330 28.22 -25.09 36.25
C TYR A 330 28.86 -25.23 34.86
N ALA A 331 29.97 -25.97 34.78
CA ALA A 331 30.60 -26.33 33.52
C ALA A 331 30.65 -27.86 33.39
N ALA A 332 29.90 -28.39 32.43
CA ALA A 332 29.87 -29.84 32.16
C ALA A 332 31.18 -30.35 31.51
N GLY A 333 31.89 -29.47 30.80
CA GLY A 333 33.14 -29.78 30.12
C GLY A 333 34.37 -29.22 30.84
N ASN A 334 35.52 -29.34 30.17
CA ASN A 334 36.79 -28.83 30.69
C ASN A 334 36.79 -27.29 30.76
N GLN A 335 37.32 -26.75 31.86
CA GLN A 335 37.66 -25.33 31.97
C GLN A 335 39.17 -25.15 31.81
N THR A 336 39.57 -24.27 30.89
CA THR A 336 40.99 -23.91 30.69
C THR A 336 41.23 -22.52 31.26
N VAL A 337 42.21 -22.41 32.17
CA VAL A 337 42.61 -21.15 32.80
C VAL A 337 44.07 -20.88 32.45
N ASN A 338 44.31 -19.88 31.60
CA ASN A 338 45.67 -19.49 31.21
C ASN A 338 46.42 -18.73 32.33
N GLY A 339 45.67 -18.17 33.29
CA GLY A 339 46.20 -17.48 34.47
C GLY A 339 46.09 -18.30 35.74
N VAL A 340 46.03 -17.63 36.90
CA VAL A 340 45.89 -18.27 38.21
C VAL A 340 44.42 -18.56 38.53
N LEU A 341 44.12 -19.78 38.99
CA LEU A 341 42.85 -20.11 39.64
C LEU A 341 42.89 -19.69 41.12
N THR A 342 42.17 -18.63 41.48
CA THR A 342 42.06 -18.15 42.87
C THR A 342 40.69 -18.51 43.45
N ALA A 343 40.66 -19.40 44.45
CA ALA A 343 39.46 -19.70 45.22
C ALA A 343 39.54 -19.08 46.62
N ARG A 344 38.45 -18.45 47.09
CA ARG A 344 38.41 -17.79 48.42
C ARG A 344 38.12 -18.74 49.58
N ASN A 345 37.65 -19.95 49.31
CA ASN A 345 37.30 -20.94 50.32
C ASN A 345 37.94 -22.29 49.99
N VAL A 346 37.37 -23.03 49.04
CA VAL A 346 37.80 -24.39 48.71
C VAL A 346 37.81 -24.63 47.21
N VAL A 347 38.77 -25.43 46.75
CA VAL A 347 38.73 -26.14 45.47
C VAL A 347 38.51 -27.61 45.78
N ASN A 348 37.32 -28.13 45.50
CA ASN A 348 37.03 -29.54 45.73
C ASN A 348 37.50 -30.37 44.52
N LEU A 349 38.50 -31.21 44.74
CA LEU A 349 38.98 -32.16 43.75
C LEU A 349 38.30 -33.51 43.97
N PRO A 350 37.81 -34.17 42.91
CA PRO A 350 37.16 -35.47 43.05
C PRO A 350 38.20 -36.53 43.47
N ALA A 351 37.83 -37.41 44.40
CA ALA A 351 38.67 -38.48 44.93
C ALA A 351 38.85 -39.63 43.92
N LEU A 352 39.53 -39.37 42.81
CA LEU A 352 39.58 -40.25 41.63
C LEU A 352 40.78 -41.20 41.62
N ALA A 353 41.68 -41.16 42.61
CA ALA A 353 42.94 -41.90 42.53
C ALA A 353 43.42 -42.42 43.88
N TRP A 354 44.34 -43.39 43.85
CA TRP A 354 45.12 -43.82 45.00
C TRP A 354 46.60 -43.56 44.76
N ALA A 355 47.36 -43.31 45.83
CA ALA A 355 48.80 -43.22 45.74
C ALA A 355 49.39 -44.53 45.17
N GLY A 356 50.42 -44.41 44.32
CA GLY A 356 51.07 -45.53 43.65
C GLY A 356 50.39 -45.98 42.35
N TRP A 357 49.19 -45.50 42.03
CA TRP A 357 48.52 -45.80 40.77
C TRP A 357 49.11 -44.98 39.61
N GLY A 358 49.04 -45.53 38.40
CA GLY A 358 49.47 -44.85 37.17
C GLY A 358 48.64 -43.59 36.90
N CYS A 359 49.29 -42.57 36.36
CA CYS A 359 48.66 -41.30 35.98
C CYS A 359 49.28 -40.73 34.71
N GLY A 360 48.51 -39.93 33.97
CA GLY A 360 48.97 -39.21 32.78
C GLY A 360 49.13 -37.71 33.05
N GLY A 361 50.13 -37.10 32.42
CA GLY A 361 50.39 -35.66 32.53
C GLY A 361 50.87 -35.22 33.91
N ASN A 362 50.56 -33.98 34.31
CA ASN A 362 50.99 -33.35 35.55
C ASN A 362 49.80 -32.86 36.39
N GLY A 363 48.85 -33.76 36.68
CA GLY A 363 47.62 -33.43 37.41
C GLY A 363 47.79 -33.32 38.93
N ILE A 364 46.78 -32.71 39.57
CA ILE A 364 46.55 -32.73 41.03
C ILE A 364 45.16 -33.31 41.27
N THR A 365 45.02 -34.21 42.24
CA THR A 365 43.74 -34.82 42.63
C THR A 365 43.75 -35.14 44.12
N THR A 366 42.72 -35.80 44.63
CA THR A 366 42.67 -36.36 45.99
C THR A 366 42.48 -37.88 45.97
N ASP A 367 42.87 -38.54 47.06
CA ASP A 367 42.44 -39.91 47.36
C ASP A 367 41.08 -39.95 48.08
N PRO A 368 40.42 -41.12 48.22
CA PRO A 368 39.16 -41.24 48.97
C PRO A 368 39.23 -40.85 50.45
N ASN A 369 40.43 -40.70 51.02
CA ASN A 369 40.65 -40.21 52.38
C ASN A 369 40.92 -38.70 52.45
N GLY A 370 40.91 -38.00 51.30
CA GLY A 370 41.14 -36.56 51.20
C GLY A 370 42.61 -36.14 51.11
N GLN A 371 43.55 -37.06 50.93
CA GLN A 371 44.97 -36.73 50.73
C GLN A 371 45.20 -36.12 49.35
N ILE A 372 45.90 -34.99 49.29
CA ILE A 372 46.28 -34.37 48.00
C ILE A 372 47.34 -35.23 47.32
N LEU A 373 47.09 -35.57 46.06
CA LEU A 373 47.98 -36.32 45.19
C LEU A 373 48.45 -35.44 44.02
N SER A 374 49.72 -35.58 43.67
CA SER A 374 50.34 -34.98 42.49
C SER A 374 50.86 -36.09 41.57
N CYS A 375 50.56 -36.00 40.28
CA CYS A 375 51.08 -36.95 39.29
C CYS A 375 52.54 -36.62 39.01
N GLN A 376 53.44 -37.56 39.31
CA GLN A 376 54.88 -37.36 39.16
C GLN A 376 55.50 -38.60 38.50
N SER A 377 56.17 -38.41 37.36
CA SER A 377 56.79 -39.51 36.59
C SER A 377 55.79 -40.63 36.26
N GLY A 378 54.54 -40.26 35.97
CA GLY A 378 53.48 -41.21 35.61
C GLY A 378 52.84 -41.96 36.78
N VAL A 379 53.10 -41.57 38.03
CA VAL A 379 52.52 -42.18 39.24
C VAL A 379 51.94 -41.12 40.18
N TRP A 380 50.75 -41.36 40.73
CA TRP A 380 50.16 -40.52 41.77
C TRP A 380 50.95 -40.62 43.08
N LYS A 381 51.45 -39.49 43.58
CA LYS A 381 52.20 -39.41 44.85
C LYS A 381 51.56 -38.41 45.79
N SER A 382 51.62 -38.66 47.10
CA SER A 382 51.16 -37.70 48.11
C SER A 382 51.93 -36.38 48.01
N ALA A 383 51.21 -35.25 48.03
CA ALA A 383 51.81 -33.91 47.88
C ALA A 383 52.61 -33.45 49.12
N GLY A 384 52.50 -34.15 50.24
CA GLY A 384 53.38 -33.98 51.40
C GLY A 384 54.47 -35.05 51.42
N SER A 385 55.71 -34.66 51.75
CA SER A 385 56.65 -35.61 52.35
C SER A 385 55.98 -36.17 53.59
N THR A 386 55.67 -37.46 53.59
CA THR A 386 55.17 -38.15 54.78
C THR A 386 56.33 -38.26 55.77
N HIS A 387 56.71 -37.17 56.43
CA HIS A 387 57.52 -37.24 57.66
C HIS A 387 56.60 -37.91 58.68
N GLY A 388 56.89 -39.17 59.02
CA GLY A 388 56.11 -39.95 59.97
C GLY A 388 56.31 -39.50 61.42
N GLY A 389 56.64 -38.23 61.65
CA GLY A 389 56.98 -37.67 62.96
C GLY A 389 58.38 -38.04 63.46
N ALA A 390 58.63 -37.77 64.75
CA ALA A 390 59.87 -38.08 65.43
C ALA A 390 59.57 -38.49 66.87
N TYR A 391 60.38 -39.39 67.43
CA TYR A 391 60.27 -39.80 68.82
C TYR A 391 61.65 -39.92 69.43
N TYR A 392 61.71 -39.88 70.76
CA TYR A 392 62.94 -40.22 71.48
C TYR A 392 62.65 -41.13 72.66
N TYR A 393 63.54 -42.08 72.83
CA TYR A 393 63.49 -43.05 73.92
C TYR A 393 64.82 -43.07 74.66
N ARG A 394 64.75 -43.52 75.91
CA ARG A 394 65.95 -43.80 76.70
C ARG A 394 66.42 -45.20 76.39
N TYR A 395 67.67 -45.33 75.92
CA TYR A 395 68.24 -46.58 75.43
C TYR A 395 68.34 -47.66 76.51
N THR A 396 68.48 -47.27 77.78
CA THR A 396 68.72 -48.19 78.89
C THR A 396 67.51 -49.05 79.26
N ASP A 397 66.30 -48.50 79.14
CA ASP A 397 65.05 -49.13 79.57
C ASP A 397 63.98 -49.14 78.46
N GLY A 398 64.28 -48.56 77.29
CA GLY A 398 63.33 -48.40 76.19
C GLY A 398 62.21 -47.41 76.51
N ALA A 399 62.29 -46.65 77.61
CA ALA A 399 61.22 -45.77 78.03
C ALA A 399 60.99 -44.67 76.99
N CYS A 400 59.73 -44.52 76.59
CA CYS A 400 59.35 -43.50 75.63
C CYS A 400 59.23 -42.15 76.34
N LEU A 401 60.15 -41.24 76.05
CA LEU A 401 60.23 -39.95 76.74
C LEU A 401 59.63 -38.81 75.93
N GLY A 402 59.66 -38.94 74.60
CA GLY A 402 58.88 -38.13 73.68
C GLY A 402 58.22 -39.03 72.66
N PRO A 403 56.93 -39.37 72.81
CA PRO A 403 56.22 -40.17 71.83
C PRO A 403 56.09 -39.43 70.51
N ASN A 404 56.05 -40.20 69.43
CA ASN A 404 55.77 -39.71 68.11
C ASN A 404 54.36 -39.10 68.05
N PRO A 405 54.19 -37.84 67.64
CA PRO A 405 52.87 -37.23 67.51
C PRO A 405 51.90 -38.01 66.61
N GLU A 406 52.42 -38.74 65.61
CA GLU A 406 51.62 -39.49 64.63
C GLU A 406 51.14 -40.85 65.14
N THR A 407 51.86 -41.48 66.09
CA THR A 407 51.51 -42.82 66.61
C THR A 407 51.15 -42.83 68.09
N GLY A 408 51.38 -41.72 68.81
CA GLY A 408 51.23 -41.63 70.26
C GLY A 408 52.25 -42.45 71.06
N GLY A 409 53.26 -43.05 70.41
CA GLY A 409 54.25 -43.91 71.04
C GLY A 409 55.65 -43.79 70.43
N CYS A 410 56.61 -44.57 70.91
CA CYS A 410 57.99 -44.56 70.39
C CYS A 410 58.15 -45.51 69.20
N SER A 411 57.41 -45.21 68.14
CA SER A 411 57.39 -45.99 66.90
C SER A 411 57.11 -45.08 65.70
N CYS A 412 57.53 -45.53 64.52
CA CYS A 412 57.12 -44.90 63.26
C CYS A 412 55.74 -45.40 62.80
N PRO A 413 54.96 -44.55 62.11
CA PRO A 413 53.73 -44.97 61.45
C PRO A 413 53.98 -46.13 60.48
N SER A 414 52.96 -46.93 60.22
CA SER A 414 53.07 -48.07 59.30
C SER A 414 53.61 -47.62 57.93
N GLY A 415 54.62 -48.31 57.41
CA GLY A 415 55.28 -47.98 56.15
C GLY A 415 56.42 -46.96 56.25
N LYS A 416 56.81 -46.54 57.46
CA LYS A 416 57.91 -45.60 57.72
C LYS A 416 59.04 -46.22 58.53
N ASN A 417 60.27 -45.85 58.22
CA ASN A 417 61.45 -46.35 58.92
C ASN A 417 61.99 -45.32 59.90
N ALA A 418 62.48 -45.78 61.05
CA ALA A 418 63.12 -44.93 62.05
C ALA A 418 64.58 -44.68 61.68
N TYR A 419 64.99 -43.42 61.65
CA TYR A 419 66.37 -43.01 61.42
C TYR A 419 66.87 -42.24 62.64
N THR A 420 67.97 -42.71 63.23
CA THR A 420 68.60 -42.02 64.36
C THR A 420 69.19 -40.69 63.91
N VAL A 421 68.76 -39.60 64.55
CA VAL A 421 69.22 -38.24 64.23
C VAL A 421 70.16 -37.72 65.32
N ILE A 422 69.93 -38.12 66.57
CA ILE A 422 70.79 -37.73 67.68
C ILE A 422 70.88 -38.85 68.72
N THR A 423 72.08 -39.06 69.24
CA THR A 423 72.31 -39.85 70.44
C THR A 423 73.07 -38.99 71.43
N ALA A 424 72.48 -38.73 72.60
CA ALA A 424 73.12 -38.00 73.68
C ALA A 424 73.41 -38.98 74.81
N VAL A 425 74.67 -39.06 75.25
CA VAL A 425 75.10 -39.94 76.34
C VAL A 425 75.55 -39.07 77.50
N GLY A 426 74.87 -39.18 78.65
CA GLY A 426 75.19 -38.44 79.86
C GLY A 426 75.32 -39.36 81.07
N THR A 427 76.28 -39.06 81.97
CA THR A 427 76.61 -39.85 83.17
C THR A 427 75.50 -39.93 84.21
N PHE A 428 74.46 -39.08 84.12
CA PHE A 428 73.37 -39.00 85.09
C PHE A 428 71.96 -39.33 84.53
N MET A 429 71.77 -39.44 83.20
CA MET A 429 70.41 -39.58 82.61
C MET A 429 70.22 -40.76 81.63
N GLY A 430 71.24 -41.60 81.42
CA GLY A 430 71.18 -42.69 80.44
C GLY A 430 71.25 -42.17 79.00
N ALA A 431 71.63 -43.03 78.04
CA ALA A 431 71.73 -42.62 76.64
C ALA A 431 70.33 -42.34 76.06
N LEU A 432 70.11 -41.12 75.55
CA LEU A 432 68.89 -40.71 74.87
C LEU A 432 69.10 -40.81 73.36
N THR A 433 68.17 -41.45 72.66
CA THR A 433 68.21 -41.53 71.19
C THR A 433 66.97 -40.87 70.62
N GLY A 434 67.17 -39.85 69.79
CA GLY A 434 66.12 -39.20 69.00
C GLY A 434 66.12 -39.74 67.58
N LEU A 435 64.94 -40.12 67.09
CA LEU A 435 64.72 -40.71 65.78
C LEU A 435 63.64 -39.93 65.03
N THR A 436 63.83 -39.79 63.72
CA THR A 436 62.80 -39.29 62.80
C THR A 436 62.30 -40.43 61.93
N CYS A 437 61.02 -40.39 61.56
CA CYS A 437 60.36 -41.38 60.74
C CYS A 437 60.20 -40.86 59.31
N ASN A 438 60.77 -41.55 58.33
CA ASN A 438 60.71 -41.17 56.91
C ASN A 438 60.31 -42.34 56.01
#